data_AF-A0AA42BXA5-F1
#
_entry.id   AF-A0AA42BXA5-F1
#
_cell.length_a   1.000
_cell.length_b   1.000
_cell.length_c   1.000
_cell.angle_alpha   90.00
_cell.angle_beta   90.00
_cell.angle_gamma   90.00
#
_symmetry.space_group_name_H-M   'P 1'
#
loop_
_entity.id
_entity.type
_entity.pdbx_description
1 polymer ?
#
loop_
_entity_poly.entity_id
_entity_poly.type
_entity_poly.pdbx_seq_one_letter_code
_entity_poly.pdbx_strand_id
1 'polypeptide(L)' 'MLPGIHAQLTVLAERGVVLAREQVYRMATHAPQRMSMDVLVGLCDILEDQRRRSARQNQPQWGLVDLGAGSDGSGSC' A
#
# COMPACT_ATOMS: atom_id res chain seq x y z
N MET A 1 -0.61 0.49 -20.78
CA MET A 1 -0.90 -0.64 -19.87
C MET A 1 -0.37 -0.32 -18.48
N LEU A 2 -1.15 0.40 -17.66
CA LEU A 2 -0.86 0.62 -16.23
C LEU A 2 -2.01 0.00 -15.41
N PRO A 3 -2.07 -1.33 -15.28
CA PRO A 3 -3.16 -2.00 -14.56
C PRO A 3 -3.19 -1.64 -13.06
N GLY A 4 -2.09 -1.11 -12.50
CA GLY A 4 -1.99 -0.76 -11.07
C GLY A 4 -2.76 0.50 -10.67
N ILE A 5 -2.84 1.52 -11.52
CA ILE A 5 -3.51 2.79 -11.19
C ILE A 5 -5.04 2.66 -11.24
N HIS A 6 -5.57 1.83 -12.15
CA HIS A 6 -7.00 1.62 -12.28
C HIS A 6 -7.62 0.95 -11.04
N ALA A 7 -6.91 -0.01 -10.41
CA ALA A 7 -7.39 -0.67 -9.20
C ALA A 7 -7.44 0.27 -7.98
N GLN A 8 -6.58 1.29 -7.93
CA GLN A 8 -6.60 2.28 -6.85
C GLN A 8 -7.76 3.27 -7.01
N LEU A 9 -8.15 3.58 -8.26
CA LEU A 9 -9.29 4.46 -8.53
C LEU A 9 -10.63 3.86 -8.07
N THR A 10 -10.75 2.54 -8.00
CA THR A 10 -12.01 1.89 -7.56
C THR A 10 -12.28 2.15 -6.08
N VAL A 11 -11.23 2.20 -5.24
CA VAL A 11 -11.35 2.52 -3.80
C VAL A 11 -11.85 3.96 -3.58
N LEU A 12 -11.44 4.89 -4.44
CA LEU A 12 -11.97 6.25 -4.44
C LEU A 12 -13.43 6.29 -4.92
N ALA A 13 -13.73 5.54 -5.99
CA ALA A 13 -15.08 5.47 -6.55
C ALA A 13 -16.10 4.84 -5.58
N GLU A 14 -15.71 3.83 -4.81
CA GLU A 14 -16.52 3.22 -3.75
C GLU A 14 -16.86 4.21 -2.63
N ARG A 15 -16.05 5.26 -2.46
CA ARG A 15 -16.29 6.37 -1.52
C ARG A 15 -17.04 7.54 -2.15
N GLY A 16 -17.55 7.37 -3.37
CA GLY A 16 -18.23 8.43 -4.13
C GLY A 16 -17.28 9.46 -4.74
N VAL A 17 -15.97 9.24 -4.68
CA VAL A 17 -14.95 10.14 -5.23
C VAL A 17 -14.54 9.65 -6.61
N VAL A 18 -15.16 10.21 -7.65
CA VAL A 18 -14.80 9.94 -9.05
C VAL A 18 -13.94 11.09 -9.58
N LEU A 19 -12.68 10.81 -9.89
CA LEU A 19 -11.75 11.79 -10.44
C LEU A 19 -11.58 11.60 -11.94
N ALA A 20 -11.67 12.69 -12.70
CA ALA A 20 -11.34 12.68 -14.12
C ALA A 20 -9.84 12.46 -14.33
N ARG A 21 -9.48 11.88 -15.48
CA ARG A 21 -8.09 11.54 -15.81
C ARG A 21 -7.18 12.78 -15.86
N GLU A 22 -7.64 13.89 -16.46
CA GLU A 22 -6.96 15.20 -16.37
C GLU A 22 -6.81 15.69 -14.93
N GLN A 23 -7.79 15.46 -14.06
CA GLN A 23 -7.77 15.94 -12.68
C GLN A 23 -6.73 15.18 -11.84
N VAL A 24 -6.63 13.86 -12.05
CA VAL A 24 -5.56 13.03 -11.48
C VAL A 24 -4.20 13.50 -12.00
N TYR A 25 -4.07 13.74 -13.30
CA TYR A 25 -2.81 14.20 -13.90
C TYR A 25 -2.38 15.55 -13.32
N ARG A 26 -3.30 16.52 -13.19
CA ARG A 26 -3.01 17.83 -12.59
C ARG A 26 -2.63 17.72 -11.12
N MET A 27 -3.27 16.85 -10.35
CA MET A 27 -2.88 16.60 -8.95
C MET A 27 -1.51 15.96 -8.82
N ALA A 28 -1.14 15.08 -9.75
CA ALA A 28 0.16 14.40 -9.72
C ALA A 28 1.32 15.31 -10.17
N THR A 29 1.05 16.26 -11.06
CA THR A 29 2.08 17.12 -11.67
C THR A 29 2.14 18.53 -11.09
N HIS A 30 1.06 19.00 -10.44
CA HIS A 30 0.96 20.34 -9.87
C HIS A 30 0.40 20.28 -8.44
N ALA A 31 0.79 21.24 -7.60
CA ALA A 31 0.25 21.35 -6.26
C ALA A 31 -1.28 21.51 -6.30
N PRO A 32 -2.06 20.62 -5.67
CA PRO A 32 -3.51 20.69 -5.70
C PRO A 32 -4.01 21.98 -5.07
N GLN A 33 -4.84 22.72 -5.81
CA GLN A 33 -5.62 23.83 -5.25
C GLN A 33 -6.92 23.26 -4.69
N ARG A 34 -7.26 23.62 -3.44
CA ARG A 34 -8.41 23.17 -2.63
C ARG A 34 -9.06 21.85 -3.07
N MET A 35 -8.73 20.76 -2.38
CA MET A 35 -9.39 19.46 -2.53
C MET A 35 -10.40 19.21 -1.40
N SER A 36 -11.40 18.35 -1.67
CA SER A 36 -12.33 17.88 -0.64
C SER A 36 -11.61 16.95 0.35
N MET A 37 -12.08 16.91 1.60
CA MET A 37 -11.57 15.99 2.60
C MET A 37 -11.76 14.52 2.19
N ASP A 38 -12.87 14.15 1.53
CA ASP A 38 -13.10 12.77 1.09
C ASP A 38 -12.04 12.29 0.09
N VAL A 39 -11.56 13.19 -0.77
CA VAL A 39 -10.49 12.92 -1.74
C VAL A 39 -9.17 12.69 -1.00
N LEU A 40 -8.88 13.52 0.00
CA LEU A 40 -7.67 13.42 0.80
C LEU A 40 -7.62 12.10 1.58
N VAL A 41 -8.71 11.76 2.28
CA VAL A 41 -8.84 10.49 3.03
C VAL A 41 -8.71 9.29 2.09
N GLY A 42 -9.37 9.36 0.93
CA GLY A 42 -9.22 8.40 -0.16
C GLY A 42 -7.77 8.14 -0.56
N LEU A 43 -7.01 9.22 -0.81
CA LEU A 43 -5.60 9.14 -1.19
C LEU A 43 -4.72 8.57 -0.06
N CYS A 44 -4.96 8.94 1.20
CA CYS A 44 -4.22 8.42 2.34
C CYS A 44 -4.37 6.90 2.49
N ASP A 45 -5.57 6.36 2.31
CA ASP A 45 -5.80 4.91 2.42
C ASP A 45 -5.11 4.13 1.31
N ILE A 46 -5.10 4.67 0.08
CA ILE A 46 -4.34 4.09 -1.03
C ILE A 46 -2.85 4.09 -0.71
N LEU A 47 -2.29 5.21 -0.27
CA LEU A 47 -0.88 5.33 0.07
C LEU A 47 -0.48 4.38 1.20
N GLU A 48 -1.34 4.19 2.20
CA GLU A 48 -1.06 3.25 3.28
C GLU A 48 -1.07 1.79 2.79
N ASP A 49 -2.03 1.42 1.93
CA ASP A 49 -2.01 0.11 1.31
C ASP A 49 -0.79 -0.09 0.40
N GLN A 50 -0.41 0.93 -0.39
CA GLN A 50 0.82 0.91 -1.19
C GLN A 50 2.06 0.66 -0.32
N ARG A 51 2.17 1.33 0.83
CA ARG A 51 3.26 1.12 1.80
C ARG A 51 3.30 -0.32 2.29
N ARG A 52 2.15 -0.87 2.70
CA ARG A 52 2.05 -2.26 3.17
C ARG A 52 2.39 -3.28 2.07
N ARG A 53 1.92 -3.03 0.84
CA ARG A 53 2.15 -3.90 -0.31
C ARG A 53 3.61 -3.88 -0.76
N SER A 54 4.23 -2.71 -0.74
CA SER A 54 5.66 -2.53 -1.01
C SER A 54 6.54 -3.22 0.02
N ALA A 55 6.15 -3.21 1.30
CA ALA A 55 6.84 -3.97 2.35
C ALA A 55 6.79 -5.50 2.12
N ARG A 56 5.70 -6.02 1.53
CA ARG A 56 5.60 -7.43 1.12
C ARG A 56 6.38 -7.72 -0.16
N GLN A 57 6.40 -6.79 -1.12
CA GLN A 57 7.12 -6.94 -2.39
C GLN A 57 8.64 -6.82 -2.25
N ASN A 58 9.11 -6.05 -1.26
CA ASN A 58 10.50 -6.00 -0.87
C ASN A 58 10.83 -7.00 0.25
N GLN A 59 9.98 -8.02 0.47
CA GLN A 59 10.33 -9.11 1.37
C GLN A 59 11.46 -9.91 0.70
N PRO A 60 12.63 -10.01 1.32
CA PRO A 60 13.70 -10.80 0.76
C PRO A 60 13.26 -12.27 0.71
N GLN A 61 13.44 -12.90 -0.44
CA GLN A 61 13.05 -14.29 -0.71
C GLN A 61 13.85 -15.35 0.07
N TRP A 62 14.60 -14.98 1.12
CA TRP A 62 15.23 -15.99 1.97
C TRP A 62 14.14 -16.65 2.82
N GLY A 63 13.38 -17.53 2.20
CA GLY A 63 12.65 -18.56 2.91
C GLY A 63 13.65 -19.56 3.49
N LEU A 64 13.42 -19.94 4.75
CA LEU A 64 13.94 -21.15 5.39
C LEU A 64 15.40 -21.10 5.90
N VAL A 65 15.66 -20.26 6.90
CA VAL A 65 16.42 -20.77 8.06
C VAL A 65 15.44 -20.88 9.21
N ASP A 66 14.81 -22.05 9.24
CA ASP A 66 14.19 -22.64 10.41
C ASP A 66 15.22 -22.56 11.55
N LEU A 67 15.06 -21.57 12.44
CA LEU A 67 15.80 -21.53 13.70
C LEU A 67 15.26 -22.70 14.51
N GLY A 68 15.95 -23.83 14.32
CA GLY A 68 15.64 -25.10 14.94
C GLY A 68 15.30 -24.91 16.41
N ALA A 69 14.14 -25.44 16.77
CA ALA A 69 13.79 -25.83 18.11
C ALA A 69 14.88 -26.76 18.66
N GLY A 70 15.92 -26.19 19.25
CA GLY A 70 16.88 -26.87 20.12
C GLY A 70 16.32 -26.88 21.53
N SER A 71 15.38 -27.79 21.77
CA SER A 71 14.99 -28.16 23.12
C SER A 71 15.93 -29.27 23.62
N ASP A 72 16.98 -28.89 24.33
CA ASP A 72 17.75 -29.80 25.19
C ASP A 72 17.91 -29.20 26.60
N GLY A 73 16.79 -29.18 27.33
CA GLY A 73 16.85 -29.22 28.79
C GLY A 73 17.31 -30.59 29.24
N SER A 74 18.62 -30.78 29.43
CA SER A 74 19.18 -31.87 30.25
C SER A 74 20.61 -31.52 30.67
N GLY A 75 20.71 -30.79 31.78
CA GLY A 75 21.94 -30.63 32.56
C GLY A 75 21.62 -30.91 34.02
N SER A 76 21.59 -32.20 34.39
CA SER A 76 21.75 -32.64 35.77
C SER A 76 23.23 -32.65 36.12
N CYS A 77 23.60 -31.92 37.18
CA CYS A 77 24.59 -32.24 38.20
C CYS A 77 24.24 -31.40 39.43
#